data_AF-A0AAN7ZE45-F1
#
_entry.id   AF-A0AAN7ZE45-F1
#
_cell.length_a   1.000
_cell.length_b   1.000
_cell.length_c   1.000
_cell.angle_alpha   90.00
_cell.angle_beta   90.00
_cell.angle_gamma   90.00
#
_symmetry.space_group_name_H-M   'P 1'
#
loop_
_entity.id
_entity.type
_entity.pdbx_description
1 polymer ?
#
loop_
_entity_poly.entity_id
_entity_poly.type
_entity_poly.pdbx_seq_one_letter_code
_entity_poly.pdbx_strand_id
1 'polypeptide(L)'
;MHGSALFHPSIDKDAVFNAFEGPPRILRLWGKGRVLEFGTPAFEEIVARENIKTMPGTRSVIVVDIHQVGTSCGYQVPFFSFVDYRRVLEEHFKKKADRYDSGKEEDSMDRYWALKNAYSMDGLPGMRRALKAGKEYSVAPIRKMVGKMAVKNGSLSNNGDLHVAYVVIALLTVLVAILAATHPAFEYFPAQRRMQGLLSQVTSIPGGLPSIGGLHL
;
A
#
# COMPACT_ATOMS: atom_id res chain seq x y z
N MET A 1 3.02 -11.24 -14.97
CA MET A 1 3.50 -10.56 -13.75
C MET A 1 2.47 -9.50 -13.38
N HIS A 2 1.47 -9.87 -12.57
CA HIS A 2 0.34 -8.98 -12.25
C HIS A 2 0.58 -8.30 -10.89
N GLY A 3 0.59 -6.98 -10.90
CA GLY A 3 0.86 -6.13 -9.75
C GLY A 3 -0.20 -6.30 -8.65
N SER A 4 0.18 -6.99 -7.59
CA SER A 4 -0.48 -6.95 -6.30
C SER A 4 -0.37 -5.53 -5.74
N ALA A 5 -1.52 -4.90 -5.45
CA ALA A 5 -1.59 -3.67 -4.68
C ALA A 5 -0.67 -3.79 -3.45
N LEU A 6 0.36 -2.96 -3.44
CA LEU A 6 1.48 -3.02 -2.51
C LEU A 6 0.99 -2.70 -1.10
N PHE A 7 0.74 -3.75 -0.31
CA PHE A 7 0.91 -3.67 1.13
C PHE A 7 2.39 -3.38 1.34
N HIS A 8 2.75 -2.11 1.55
CA HIS A 8 4.14 -1.70 1.64
C HIS A 8 4.83 -2.49 2.77
N PRO A 9 5.90 -3.26 2.49
CA PRO A 9 6.42 -4.27 3.42
C PRO A 9 7.19 -3.71 4.62
N SER A 10 7.20 -2.40 4.82
CA SER A 10 7.83 -1.78 6.00
C SER A 10 7.24 -0.39 6.25
N ILE A 11 6.13 -0.33 6.97
CA ILE A 11 5.63 0.94 7.50
C ILE A 11 6.39 1.19 8.81
N ASP A 12 6.88 2.41 9.01
CA ASP A 12 7.43 2.80 10.30
C ASP A 12 6.34 2.68 11.37
N LYS A 13 6.66 1.91 12.40
CA LYS A 13 5.81 1.69 13.56
C LYS A 13 6.44 2.38 14.74
N ASP A 14 5.62 3.16 15.43
CA ASP A 14 5.91 3.64 16.77
C ASP A 14 5.11 2.84 17.80
N ALA A 15 5.79 2.46 18.89
CA ALA A 15 5.17 1.85 20.05
C ALA A 15 5.55 2.64 21.30
N VAL A 16 4.60 2.85 22.21
CA VAL A 16 4.80 3.62 23.44
C VAL A 16 4.39 2.78 24.64
N PHE A 17 5.28 2.71 25.62
CA PHE A 17 5.05 2.06 26.91
C PHE A 17 5.12 3.10 28.01
N ASN A 18 4.18 3.03 28.95
CA ASN A 18 4.13 3.92 30.11
C ASN A 18 4.34 3.11 31.38
N ALA A 19 5.16 3.62 32.29
CA ALA A 19 5.27 3.08 33.64
C ALA A 19 4.08 3.60 34.47
N PHE A 20 3.25 2.67 34.95
CA PHE A 20 2.11 2.97 35.83
C PHE A 20 2.46 2.83 37.32
N GLU A 21 3.58 2.17 37.62
CA GLU A 21 4.14 1.98 38.95
C GLU A 21 5.62 2.40 38.95
N GLY A 22 6.13 2.83 40.12
CA GLY A 22 7.49 3.32 40.26
C GLY A 22 7.72 4.71 39.66
N PRO A 23 8.97 5.07 39.30
CA PRO A 23 9.27 6.38 38.70
C PRO A 23 8.52 6.57 37.37
N PRO A 24 7.92 7.75 37.14
CA PRO A 24 7.19 8.02 35.90
C PRO A 24 8.17 7.96 34.73
N ARG A 25 7.87 7.10 33.74
CA ARG A 25 8.67 6.96 32.52
C ARG A 25 7.80 6.59 31.34
N ILE A 26 8.12 7.17 30.20
CA ILE A 26 7.56 6.80 28.90
C ILE A 26 8.71 6.27 28.05
N LEU A 27 8.56 5.07 27.50
CA LEU A 27 9.48 4.46 26.55
C LEU A 27 8.82 4.46 25.17
N ARG A 28 9.50 5.03 24.19
CA ARG A 28 9.08 5.05 22.80
C ARG A 28 10.07 4.26 21.94
N LEU A 29 9.54 3.35 21.13
CA LEU A 29 10.29 2.54 20.18
C LEU A 29 9.85 2.94 18.77
N TRP A 30 10.81 3.14 17.87
CA TRP A 30 10.57 3.32 16.44
C TRP A 30 11.28 2.22 15.67
N GLY A 31 10.57 1.65 14.72
CA GLY A 31 11.07 0.53 13.95
C GLY A 31 10.28 0.28 12.68
N LYS A 32 10.77 -0.63 11.86
CA LYS A 32 10.04 -1.08 10.67
C LYS A 32 9.18 -2.28 11.04
N GLY A 33 7.87 -2.16 10.82
CA GLY A 33 6.92 -3.22 11.15
C GLY A 33 6.51 -4.05 9.94
N ARG A 34 6.39 -5.36 10.15
CA ARG A 34 5.73 -6.30 9.23
C ARG A 34 4.62 -7.07 9.95
N VAL A 35 3.54 -7.34 9.23
CA VAL A 35 2.36 -8.04 9.76
C VAL A 35 2.35 -9.47 9.26
N LEU A 36 2.23 -10.41 10.20
CA LEU A 36 2.05 -11.84 9.95
C LEU A 36 0.60 -12.17 10.26
N GLU A 37 -0.22 -12.38 9.24
CA GLU A 37 -1.65 -12.68 9.43
C GLU A 37 -1.86 -14.12 9.91
N PHE A 38 -2.88 -14.34 10.74
CA PHE A 38 -3.23 -15.64 11.29
C PHE A 38 -3.47 -16.70 10.19
N GLY A 39 -2.85 -17.88 10.35
CA GLY A 39 -2.92 -18.98 9.39
C GLY A 39 -1.99 -18.84 8.17
N THR A 40 -1.11 -17.83 8.15
CA THR A 40 -0.01 -17.79 7.16
C THR A 40 1.19 -18.61 7.64
N PRO A 41 2.01 -19.20 6.74
CA PRO A 41 3.18 -19.97 7.16
C PRO A 41 4.14 -19.20 8.07
N ALA A 42 4.37 -17.93 7.78
CA ALA A 42 5.22 -17.07 8.60
C ALA A 42 4.65 -16.80 10.01
N PHE A 43 3.32 -16.79 10.15
CA PHE A 43 2.66 -16.70 11.45
C PHE A 43 2.83 -18.00 12.25
N GLU A 44 2.60 -19.15 11.64
CA GLU A 44 2.76 -20.44 12.32
C GLU A 44 4.22 -20.67 12.75
N GLU A 45 5.18 -20.28 11.89
CA GLU A 45 6.61 -20.36 12.19
C GLU A 45 6.98 -19.51 13.42
N ILE A 46 6.56 -18.24 13.47
CA ILE A 46 6.90 -17.36 14.60
C ILE A 46 6.23 -17.83 15.89
N VAL A 47 4.99 -18.33 15.80
CA VAL A 47 4.23 -18.82 16.96
C VAL A 47 4.91 -20.05 17.55
N ALA A 48 5.33 -20.99 16.71
CA ALA A 48 6.05 -22.17 17.15
C ALA A 48 7.44 -21.82 17.71
N ARG A 49 8.20 -20.99 17.00
CA ARG A 49 9.57 -20.62 17.38
C ARG A 49 9.65 -19.88 18.70
N GLU A 50 8.74 -18.94 18.94
CA GLU A 50 8.73 -18.10 20.13
C GLU A 50 7.79 -18.63 21.23
N ASN A 51 7.22 -19.84 21.04
CA ASN A 51 6.26 -20.48 21.96
C ASN A 51 5.08 -19.57 22.36
N ILE A 52 4.48 -18.90 21.38
CA ILE A 52 3.39 -17.94 21.61
C ILE A 52 2.07 -18.68 21.79
N LYS A 53 1.40 -18.48 22.94
CA LYS A 53 0.05 -18.98 23.15
C LYS A 53 -0.98 -18.16 22.37
N THR A 54 -1.51 -18.72 21.29
CA THR A 54 -2.64 -18.12 20.56
C THR A 54 -3.98 -18.38 21.25
N MET A 55 -4.96 -17.51 21.03
CA MET A 55 -6.32 -17.66 21.57
C MET A 55 -7.36 -17.53 20.45
N PRO A 56 -8.59 -18.04 20.64
CA PRO A 56 -9.70 -17.73 19.75
C PRO A 56 -9.81 -16.22 19.54
N GLY A 57 -9.77 -15.78 18.28
CA GLY A 57 -9.78 -14.36 17.92
C GLY A 57 -8.40 -13.74 17.63
N THR A 58 -7.29 -14.45 17.82
CA THR A 58 -5.94 -13.97 17.40
C THR A 58 -5.95 -13.62 15.91
N ARG A 59 -5.52 -12.41 15.56
CA ARG A 59 -5.61 -11.85 14.21
C ARG A 59 -4.30 -11.90 13.44
N SER A 60 -3.22 -11.54 14.11
CA SER A 60 -1.90 -11.36 13.50
C SER A 60 -0.82 -11.21 14.56
N VAL A 61 0.42 -11.53 14.21
CA VAL A 61 1.62 -11.11 14.93
C VAL A 61 2.24 -9.93 14.18
N ILE A 62 2.62 -8.89 14.90
CA ILE A 62 3.34 -7.74 14.32
C ILE A 62 4.78 -7.86 14.78
N VAL A 63 5.70 -8.05 13.84
CA VAL A 63 7.13 -8.05 14.11
C VAL A 63 7.67 -6.67 13.77
N VAL A 64 8.40 -6.05 14.70
CA VAL A 64 8.97 -4.72 14.51
C VAL A 64 10.48 -4.76 14.72
N ASP A 65 11.21 -4.39 13.68
CA ASP A 65 12.66 -4.23 13.72
C ASP A 65 13.00 -2.81 14.21
N ILE A 66 13.37 -2.69 15.48
CA ILE A 66 13.58 -1.40 16.17
C ILE A 66 14.91 -0.78 15.74
N HIS A 67 14.87 0.48 15.29
CA HIS A 67 16.05 1.26 14.90
C HIS A 67 16.30 2.50 15.77
N GLN A 68 15.30 2.93 16.55
CA GLN A 68 15.46 4.07 17.47
C GLN A 68 14.63 3.86 18.73
N VAL A 69 15.17 4.37 19.86
CA VAL A 69 14.55 4.31 21.17
C VAL A 69 14.66 5.69 21.83
N GLY A 70 13.62 6.08 22.57
CA GLY A 70 13.58 7.35 23.28
C GLY A 70 12.82 7.21 24.59
N THR A 71 13.30 7.91 25.62
CA THR A 71 12.68 7.91 26.95
C THR A 71 12.33 9.33 27.39
N SER A 72 11.21 9.50 28.09
CA SER A 72 10.84 10.78 28.71
C SER A 72 10.34 10.61 30.16
N CYS A 73 10.42 11.68 30.94
CA CYS A 73 10.18 11.68 32.39
C CYS A 73 8.71 11.45 32.80
N GLY A 74 7.76 11.46 31.87
CA GLY A 74 6.37 11.06 32.14
C GLY A 74 5.65 11.79 33.30
N TYR A 75 6.03 13.01 33.69
CA TYR A 75 5.47 13.68 34.89
C TYR A 75 3.96 13.91 34.88
N GLN A 76 3.30 13.81 33.73
CA GLN A 76 1.84 13.88 33.60
C GLN A 76 1.16 12.50 33.53
N VAL A 77 1.93 11.39 33.59
CA VAL A 77 1.37 10.03 33.61
C VAL A 77 0.71 9.81 34.98
N PRO A 78 -0.60 9.54 35.03
CA PRO A 78 -1.31 9.33 36.29
C PRO A 78 -0.91 7.99 36.91
N PHE A 79 -1.03 7.91 38.25
CA PHE A 79 -0.92 6.64 38.95
C PHE A 79 -2.11 5.73 38.63
N PHE A 80 -1.82 4.46 38.36
CA PHE A 80 -2.82 3.42 38.24
C PHE A 80 -2.41 2.21 39.07
N SER A 81 -3.35 1.65 39.83
CA SER A 81 -3.14 0.36 40.50
C SER A 81 -3.71 -0.74 39.63
N PHE A 82 -2.91 -1.79 39.39
CA PHE A 82 -3.41 -2.99 38.76
C PHE A 82 -4.44 -3.67 39.68
N VAL A 83 -5.57 -4.08 39.11
CA VAL A 83 -6.64 -4.79 39.83
C VAL A 83 -6.72 -6.22 39.33
N ASP A 84 -7.13 -6.41 38.08
CA ASP A 84 -7.20 -7.72 37.42
C ASP A 84 -7.35 -7.57 35.90
N TYR A 85 -7.19 -8.68 35.16
CA TYR A 85 -7.46 -8.79 33.73
C TYR A 85 -8.95 -9.02 33.46
N ARG A 86 -9.51 -8.32 32.46
CA ARG A 86 -10.87 -8.57 31.99
C ARG A 86 -10.93 -9.82 31.10
N ARG A 87 -11.58 -10.88 31.57
CA ARG A 87 -11.72 -12.16 30.85
C ARG A 87 -12.83 -12.21 29.80
N VAL A 88 -13.71 -11.19 29.78
CA VAL A 88 -14.91 -11.14 28.93
C VAL A 88 -14.60 -11.36 27.44
N LEU A 89 -13.48 -10.82 26.94
CA LEU A 89 -13.12 -10.96 25.53
C LEU A 89 -12.70 -12.39 25.18
N GLU A 90 -11.87 -12.99 26.03
CA GLU A 90 -11.42 -14.38 25.88
C GLU A 90 -12.62 -15.33 25.92
N GLU A 91 -13.50 -15.16 26.90
CA GLU A 91 -14.73 -15.95 27.04
C GLU A 91 -15.67 -15.77 25.85
N HIS A 92 -15.80 -14.54 25.34
CA HIS A 92 -16.64 -14.26 24.17
C HIS A 92 -16.16 -15.03 22.94
N PHE A 93 -14.85 -14.99 22.65
CA PHE A 93 -14.30 -15.69 21.49
C PHE A 93 -14.25 -17.20 21.69
N LYS A 94 -14.01 -17.69 22.92
CA LYS A 94 -14.12 -19.12 23.22
C LYS A 94 -15.52 -19.64 22.95
N LYS A 95 -16.55 -19.01 23.52
CA LYS A 95 -17.96 -19.39 23.27
C LYS A 95 -18.34 -19.31 21.80
N LYS A 96 -17.75 -18.38 21.04
CA LYS A 96 -17.99 -18.25 19.60
C LYS A 96 -17.35 -19.42 18.83
N ALA A 97 -16.11 -19.78 19.16
CA ALA A 97 -15.44 -20.94 18.61
C ALA A 97 -16.22 -22.23 18.91
N ASP A 98 -16.63 -22.44 20.16
CA ASP A 98 -17.42 -23.62 20.56
C ASP A 98 -18.73 -23.74 19.76
N ARG A 99 -19.40 -22.61 19.48
CA ARG A 99 -20.62 -22.59 18.65
C ARG A 99 -20.34 -22.89 17.18
N TYR A 100 -19.26 -22.36 16.64
CA TYR A 100 -18.82 -22.67 15.28
C TYR A 100 -18.50 -24.17 15.14
N ASP A 101 -17.77 -24.74 16.09
CA ASP A 101 -17.42 -26.18 16.11
C ASP A 101 -18.68 -27.07 16.26
N SER A 102 -19.74 -26.57 16.89
CA SER A 102 -21.06 -27.23 16.94
C SER A 102 -21.89 -27.11 15.64
N GLY A 103 -21.36 -26.47 14.59
CA GLY A 103 -21.98 -26.35 13.27
C GLY A 103 -22.67 -25.00 12.98
N LYS A 104 -22.53 -23.98 13.84
CA LYS A 104 -23.05 -22.63 13.56
C LYS A 104 -22.09 -21.83 12.70
N GLU A 105 -22.21 -21.99 11.40
CA GLU A 105 -21.33 -21.35 10.40
C GLU A 105 -21.30 -19.82 10.50
N GLU A 106 -22.39 -19.18 10.94
CA GLU A 106 -22.45 -17.73 11.16
C GLU A 106 -21.47 -17.23 12.21
N ASP A 107 -21.02 -18.11 13.11
CA ASP A 107 -20.04 -17.82 14.14
C ASP A 107 -18.58 -17.99 13.68
N SER A 108 -18.36 -18.30 12.40
CA SER A 108 -17.02 -18.33 11.79
C SER A 108 -16.21 -17.06 12.08
N MET A 109 -14.95 -17.26 12.45
CA MET A 109 -14.00 -16.17 12.66
C MET A 109 -13.72 -15.39 11.38
N ASP A 110 -13.81 -16.03 10.21
CA ASP A 110 -13.59 -15.37 8.92
C ASP A 110 -14.69 -14.37 8.59
N ARG A 111 -15.97 -14.74 8.84
CA ARG A 111 -17.10 -13.80 8.74
C ARG A 111 -16.98 -12.66 9.73
N TYR A 112 -16.54 -12.95 10.96
CA TYR A 112 -16.33 -11.93 11.97
C TYR A 112 -15.20 -10.97 11.59
N TRP A 113 -14.07 -11.48 11.08
CA TRP A 113 -12.98 -10.65 10.63
C TRP A 113 -13.35 -9.83 9.40
N ALA A 114 -14.10 -10.40 8.45
CA ALA A 114 -14.67 -9.66 7.33
C ALA A 114 -15.52 -8.48 7.80
N LEU A 115 -16.42 -8.70 8.77
CA LEU A 115 -17.29 -7.66 9.31
C LEU A 115 -16.52 -6.56 10.07
N LYS A 116 -15.45 -6.91 10.79
CA LYS A 116 -14.80 -6.03 11.77
C LYS A 116 -13.41 -5.53 11.40
N ASN A 117 -12.72 -6.16 10.46
CA ASN A 117 -11.27 -5.96 10.20
C ASN A 117 -10.92 -5.96 8.70
N ALA A 118 -11.91 -6.03 7.79
CA ALA A 118 -11.64 -5.97 6.34
C ALA A 118 -11.12 -4.59 5.90
N TYR A 119 -11.53 -3.53 6.58
CA TYR A 119 -11.14 -2.16 6.26
C TYR A 119 -10.71 -1.40 7.51
N SER A 120 -9.72 -0.53 7.33
CA SER A 120 -9.30 0.46 8.30
C SER A 120 -10.27 1.64 8.33
N MET A 121 -10.16 2.50 9.36
CA MET A 121 -11.02 3.67 9.54
C MET A 121 -10.85 4.73 8.45
N ASP A 122 -9.70 4.75 7.78
CA ASP A 122 -9.37 5.58 6.63
C ASP A 122 -9.80 4.96 5.28
N GLY A 123 -10.49 3.80 5.32
CA GLY A 123 -10.96 3.09 4.14
C GLY A 123 -9.90 2.23 3.44
N LEU A 124 -8.67 2.18 3.97
CA LEU A 124 -7.64 1.31 3.41
C LEU A 124 -7.95 -0.18 3.68
N PRO A 125 -7.53 -1.08 2.78
CA PRO A 125 -7.59 -2.53 3.01
C PRO A 125 -6.93 -2.92 4.34
N GLY A 126 -7.67 -3.64 5.17
CA GLY A 126 -7.20 -4.21 6.43
C GLY A 126 -6.60 -5.60 6.22
N MET A 127 -7.15 -6.59 6.93
CA MET A 127 -6.67 -7.98 6.85
C MET A 127 -7.05 -8.62 5.51
N ARG A 128 -6.08 -9.24 4.83
CA ARG A 128 -6.31 -9.88 3.51
C ARG A 128 -7.28 -11.05 3.61
N ARG A 129 -7.13 -11.87 4.65
CA ARG A 129 -8.06 -12.97 4.94
C ARG A 129 -9.50 -12.48 5.13
N ALA A 130 -9.67 -11.37 5.86
CA ALA A 130 -10.96 -10.72 6.07
C ALA A 130 -11.57 -10.19 4.76
N LEU A 131 -10.76 -9.58 3.89
CA LEU A 131 -11.22 -9.10 2.58
C LEU A 131 -11.67 -10.23 1.66
N LYS A 132 -10.94 -11.35 1.66
CA LYS A 132 -11.33 -12.56 0.91
C LYS A 132 -12.66 -13.11 1.42
N ALA A 133 -12.77 -13.31 2.74
CA ALA A 133 -13.98 -13.79 3.38
C ALA A 133 -15.18 -12.82 3.18
N GLY A 134 -14.94 -11.52 3.19
CA GLY A 134 -15.98 -10.52 2.95
C GLY A 134 -16.60 -10.63 1.56
N LYS A 135 -15.77 -10.93 0.54
CA LYS A 135 -16.24 -11.20 -0.82
C LYS A 135 -16.97 -12.55 -0.90
N GLU A 136 -16.35 -13.59 -0.36
CA GLU A 136 -16.87 -14.97 -0.39
C GLU A 136 -18.23 -15.11 0.30
N TYR A 137 -18.38 -14.50 1.48
CA TYR A 137 -19.62 -14.57 2.26
C TYR A 137 -20.53 -13.36 2.08
N SER A 138 -20.20 -12.44 1.17
CA SER A 138 -20.96 -11.19 0.92
C SER A 138 -21.31 -10.43 2.21
N VAL A 139 -20.31 -10.26 3.09
CA VAL A 139 -20.50 -9.64 4.41
C VAL A 139 -20.68 -8.13 4.25
N ALA A 140 -21.84 -7.62 4.67
CA ALA A 140 -22.10 -6.18 4.66
C ALA A 140 -21.22 -5.42 5.67
N PRO A 141 -20.84 -4.15 5.39
CA PRO A 141 -20.07 -3.31 6.30
C PRO A 141 -20.77 -3.09 7.63
N ILE A 142 -19.95 -2.87 8.67
CA ILE A 142 -20.41 -2.66 10.03
C ILE A 142 -21.21 -1.34 10.16
N ARG A 143 -22.46 -1.42 10.64
CA ARG A 143 -23.33 -0.24 10.88
C ARG A 143 -22.95 0.61 12.11
N LYS A 144 -22.05 0.10 12.96
CA LYS A 144 -21.63 0.77 14.20
C LYS A 144 -20.82 2.05 13.93
N MET A 145 -20.09 2.10 12.81
CA MET A 145 -19.30 3.28 12.46
C MET A 145 -20.22 4.30 11.80
N VAL A 146 -20.28 5.50 12.36
CA VAL A 146 -21.11 6.61 11.86
C VAL A 146 -20.20 7.78 11.50
N GLY A 147 -20.56 8.53 10.45
CA GLY A 147 -19.81 9.70 9.98
C GLY A 147 -19.40 9.63 8.51
N LYS A 148 -18.73 10.69 8.03
CA LYS A 148 -18.36 10.85 6.61
C LYS A 148 -17.46 9.72 6.09
N MET A 149 -16.56 9.21 6.94
CA MET A 149 -15.61 8.15 6.59
C MET A 149 -16.12 6.73 6.87
N ALA A 150 -17.35 6.58 7.38
CA ALA A 150 -17.91 5.26 7.61
C ALA A 150 -18.08 4.53 6.27
N VAL A 151 -17.59 3.29 6.20
CA VAL A 151 -17.72 2.46 5.00
C VAL A 151 -19.20 2.22 4.70
N LYS A 152 -19.68 2.72 3.56
CA LYS A 152 -21.04 2.53 3.07
C LYS A 152 -21.10 1.33 2.12
N ASN A 153 -22.22 0.62 2.10
CA ASN A 153 -22.47 -0.47 1.15
C ASN A 153 -22.09 -0.03 -0.27
N GLY A 154 -21.24 -0.81 -0.96
CA GLY A 154 -20.94 -0.62 -2.37
C GLY A 154 -19.83 0.36 -2.72
N SER A 155 -19.04 0.86 -1.76
CA SER A 155 -17.85 1.62 -2.11
C SER A 155 -16.68 1.14 -1.28
N LEU A 156 -15.73 0.48 -1.93
CA LEU A 156 -14.28 0.62 -1.72
C LEU A 156 -13.55 -0.18 -2.81
N SER A 157 -13.49 0.39 -4.02
CA SER A 157 -12.27 0.56 -4.81
C SER A 157 -12.62 1.15 -6.19
N ASN A 158 -12.49 2.48 -6.33
CA ASN A 158 -12.41 3.13 -7.65
C ASN A 158 -11.06 2.87 -8.33
N ASN A 159 -10.25 1.90 -7.89
CA ASN A 159 -9.04 1.53 -8.63
C ASN A 159 -9.41 0.94 -9.99
N GLY A 160 -10.59 0.31 -10.12
CA GLY A 160 -11.14 -0.08 -11.41
C GLY A 160 -11.32 1.12 -12.34
N ASP A 161 -11.94 2.20 -11.84
CA ASP A 161 -12.15 3.43 -12.62
C ASP A 161 -10.84 4.12 -12.99
N LEU A 162 -9.86 4.12 -12.08
CA LEU A 162 -8.55 4.70 -12.35
C LEU A 162 -7.78 3.91 -13.41
N HIS A 163 -7.76 2.57 -13.31
CA HIS A 163 -7.14 1.72 -14.33
C HIS A 163 -7.84 1.82 -15.69
N VAL A 164 -9.18 1.86 -15.71
CA VAL A 164 -9.95 2.09 -16.93
C VAL A 164 -9.63 3.46 -17.52
N ALA A 165 -9.54 4.51 -16.69
CA ALA A 165 -9.15 5.85 -17.14
C ALA A 165 -7.73 5.85 -17.75
N TYR A 166 -6.76 5.18 -17.14
CA TYR A 166 -5.41 5.07 -17.71
C TYR A 166 -5.38 4.31 -19.04
N VAL A 167 -6.14 3.22 -19.16
CA VAL A 167 -6.26 2.48 -20.43
C VAL A 167 -6.92 3.34 -21.50
N VAL A 168 -8.00 4.06 -21.17
CA VAL A 168 -8.68 4.97 -22.09
C VAL A 168 -7.76 6.12 -22.51
N ILE A 169 -7.03 6.73 -21.58
CA ILE A 169 -6.04 7.78 -21.88
C ILE A 169 -4.97 7.24 -22.83
N ALA A 170 -4.41 6.05 -22.55
CA ALA A 170 -3.40 5.44 -23.41
C ALA A 170 -3.91 5.15 -24.83
N LEU A 171 -5.15 4.66 -24.95
CA LEU A 171 -5.79 4.43 -26.26
C LEU A 171 -6.03 5.74 -27.00
N LEU A 172 -6.49 6.79 -26.32
CA LEU A 172 -6.68 8.12 -26.92
C LEU A 172 -5.35 8.74 -27.37
N THR A 173 -4.28 8.59 -26.60
CA THR A 173 -2.95 9.09 -27.02
C THR A 173 -2.43 8.36 -28.25
N VAL A 174 -2.63 7.05 -28.34
CA VAL A 174 -2.25 6.25 -29.51
C VAL A 174 -3.09 6.67 -30.72
N LEU A 175 -4.40 6.84 -30.55
CA LEU A 175 -5.30 7.30 -31.62
C LEU A 175 -4.92 8.68 -32.15
N VAL A 176 -4.63 9.64 -31.26
CA VAL A 176 -4.18 10.98 -31.65
C VAL A 176 -2.83 10.93 -32.37
N ALA A 177 -1.89 10.07 -31.94
CA ALA A 177 -0.61 9.89 -32.62
C ALA A 177 -0.77 9.30 -34.02
N ILE A 178 -1.65 8.32 -34.19
CA ILE A 178 -1.97 7.74 -35.50
C ILE A 178 -2.61 8.79 -36.40
N LEU A 179 -3.63 9.50 -35.89
CA LEU A 179 -4.29 10.58 -36.64
C LEU A 179 -3.29 11.67 -37.02
N ALA A 180 -2.40 12.11 -36.12
CA ALA A 180 -1.36 13.08 -36.46
C ALA A 180 -0.38 12.57 -37.53
N ALA A 181 -0.06 11.27 -37.54
CA ALA A 181 0.82 10.67 -38.53
C ALA A 181 0.15 10.43 -39.91
N THR A 182 -1.16 10.20 -39.93
CA THR A 182 -1.90 9.89 -41.17
C THR A 182 -2.74 11.04 -41.71
N HIS A 183 -2.89 12.14 -40.95
CA HIS A 183 -3.71 13.27 -41.37
C HIS A 183 -2.92 14.15 -42.35
N PRO A 184 -3.45 14.44 -43.55
CA PRO A 184 -2.74 15.17 -44.61
C PRO A 184 -2.36 16.61 -44.21
N ALA A 185 -2.99 17.17 -43.17
CA ALA A 185 -2.58 18.48 -42.63
C ALA A 185 -1.22 18.46 -41.89
N PHE A 186 -0.74 17.28 -41.47
CA PHE A 186 0.56 17.12 -40.79
C PHE A 186 1.70 16.70 -41.72
N GLU A 187 1.42 16.40 -43.00
CA GLU A 187 2.45 16.27 -44.05
C GLU A 187 3.23 17.58 -44.30
N TYR A 188 2.89 18.66 -43.59
CA TYR A 188 3.50 19.98 -43.69
C TYR A 188 4.21 20.40 -42.40
N PHE A 189 5.08 19.56 -41.82
CA PHE A 189 6.13 20.06 -40.92
C PHE A 189 7.36 20.44 -41.76
N PRO A 190 7.67 21.75 -41.95
CA PRO A 190 8.72 22.22 -42.86
C PRO A 190 10.14 22.06 -42.26
N ALA A 191 10.38 21.02 -41.46
CA ALA A 191 11.69 20.74 -40.88
C ALA A 191 12.69 20.25 -41.93
N GLN A 192 12.23 19.60 -43.01
CA GLN A 192 13.11 19.09 -44.07
C GLN A 192 13.67 20.21 -44.98
N ARG A 193 12.96 21.34 -45.16
CA ARG A 193 13.46 22.45 -45.99
C ARG A 193 14.64 23.20 -45.36
N ARG A 194 14.71 23.28 -44.03
CA ARG A 194 15.84 23.91 -43.32
C ARG A 194 17.12 23.08 -43.40
N MET A 195 17.04 21.76 -43.40
CA MET A 195 18.23 20.90 -43.55
C MET A 195 18.78 20.88 -44.98
N GLN A 196 17.92 20.95 -46.00
CA GLN A 196 18.38 21.03 -47.40
C GLN A 196 19.08 22.35 -47.71
N GLY A 197 18.60 23.48 -47.17
CA GLY A 197 19.25 24.78 -47.35
C GLY A 197 20.61 24.90 -46.65
N LEU A 198 20.80 24.20 -45.52
CA LEU A 198 22.08 24.17 -44.80
C LEU A 198 23.12 23.30 -45.53
N LEU A 199 22.70 22.16 -46.09
CA LEU A 199 23.58 21.27 -46.85
C LEU A 199 24.04 21.90 -48.17
N SER A 200 23.21 22.71 -48.84
CA SER A 200 23.64 23.44 -50.05
C SER A 200 24.67 24.54 -49.78
N GLN A 201 24.63 25.16 -48.59
CA GLN A 201 25.59 26.22 -48.20
C GLN A 201 26.95 25.65 -47.79
N VAL A 202 27.00 24.43 -47.24
CA VAL A 202 28.26 23.76 -46.89
C VAL A 202 29.00 23.24 -48.12
N THR A 203 28.30 22.93 -49.21
CA THR A 203 28.90 22.45 -50.47
C THR A 203 29.44 23.54 -51.40
N SER A 204 29.29 24.83 -51.08
CA SER A 204 29.69 25.94 -51.95
C SER A 204 30.90 26.74 -51.45
N ILE A 205 31.82 26.13 -50.68
CA ILE A 205 33.14 26.74 -50.42
C ILE A 205 34.03 26.46 -51.65
N PRO A 206 34.44 27.46 -52.44
CA PRO A 206 35.35 27.23 -53.55
C PRO A 206 36.75 26.90 -53.00
N GLY A 207 37.22 25.69 -53.27
CA GLY A 207 38.62 25.32 -53.09
C GLY A 207 39.49 26.13 -54.05
N GLY A 208 40.11 27.18 -53.54
CA GLY A 208 41.04 28.03 -54.29
C GLY A 208 42.19 28.49 -53.40
N LEU A 209 43.28 27.74 -53.39
CA LEU A 209 44.63 28.15 -52.97
C LEU A 209 45.62 27.54 -53.99
N PRO A 210 46.75 28.20 -54.26
CA PRO A 210 47.01 28.90 -55.51
C PRO A 210 47.98 28.12 -56.42
N SER A 211 47.94 28.38 -57.72
CA SER A 211 48.98 27.91 -58.64
C SER A 211 49.38 28.97 -59.67
N ILE A 212 50.68 28.96 -59.98
CA ILE A 212 51.39 29.63 -61.10
C ILE A 212 51.82 31.07 -60.75
N GLY A 213 53.08 31.50 -60.89
CA GLY A 213 54.28 30.98 -61.54
C GLY A 213 55.12 32.19 -61.99
N GLY A 214 56.46 32.09 -62.03
CA GLY A 214 57.30 33.21 -62.48
C GLY A 214 58.80 32.95 -62.36
N LEU A 215 59.37 32.41 -63.43
CA LEU A 215 60.80 32.23 -63.72
C LEU A 215 61.46 33.61 -63.96
N HIS A 216 62.68 33.85 -63.46
CA HIS A 216 63.68 34.67 -64.15
C HIS A 216 65.10 34.26 -63.70
N LEU A 217 65.99 34.27 -64.70
CA LEU A 217 67.42 33.91 -64.76
C LEU A 217 68.27 34.26 -63.55
#